data_AF-A0A4R3DX47-F1
#
_entry.id   AF-A0A4R3DX47-F1
#
_cell.length_a   1.000
_cell.length_b   1.000
_cell.length_c   1.000
_cell.angle_alpha   90.00
_cell.angle_beta   90.00
_cell.angle_gamma   90.00
#
_symmetry.space_group_name_H-M   'P 1'
#
loop_
_entity.id
_entity.type
_entity.pdbx_description
1 polymer ?
#
loop_
_entity_poly.entity_id
_entity_poly.type
_entity_poly.pdbx_seq_one_letter_code
_entity_poly.pdbx_strand_id
1 'polypeptide(L)'
;MIPQDPLAQLPAEVVSTSFDLLLIALGIAILVVVVAIHGAGIRRISRSFAGRWVHVTTDTPRWRVELLFASVIAQLVIVHLVEAMIWALPLYWLNLIPDFSAATFFAAEAYTTLGEGAVRLPMSWRQLGPIIAVSGLFTFGWTSSVLVYVMTQFGTLDTRHAERKKAAETDAA
;
A
#
# COMPACT_ATOMS: atom_id res chain seq x y z
N MET A 1 -16.90 42.16 26.27
CA MET A 1 -15.91 41.09 26.01
C MET A 1 -15.67 40.42 27.36
N ILE A 2 -16.39 39.33 27.66
CA ILE A 2 -16.28 38.66 28.98
C ILE A 2 -14.93 37.94 29.00
N PRO A 3 -14.05 38.18 29.99
CA PRO A 3 -12.82 37.40 30.15
C PRO A 3 -13.19 35.93 30.31
N GLN A 4 -12.78 35.11 29.34
CA GLN A 4 -12.91 33.66 29.44
C GLN A 4 -11.98 33.22 30.58
N ASP A 5 -12.52 32.64 31.64
CA ASP A 5 -11.73 32.14 32.76
C ASP A 5 -10.80 31.02 32.27
N PRO A 6 -9.46 31.20 32.29
CA PRO A 6 -8.52 30.21 31.80
C PRO A 6 -8.65 28.87 32.54
N LEU A 7 -9.05 28.89 33.82
CA LEU A 7 -9.18 27.68 34.64
C LEU A 7 -10.38 26.82 34.24
N ALA A 8 -11.40 27.41 33.62
CA ALA A 8 -12.58 26.69 33.12
C ALA A 8 -12.31 25.95 31.79
N GLN A 9 -11.27 26.34 31.04
CA GLN A 9 -10.90 25.75 29.76
C GLN A 9 -9.93 24.57 29.90
N LEU A 10 -9.12 24.54 30.96
CA LEU A 10 -8.17 23.46 31.26
C LEU A 10 -8.77 22.04 31.18
N PRO A 11 -9.94 21.72 31.79
CA PRO A 11 -10.49 20.38 31.72
C PRO A 11 -10.92 19.99 30.30
N ALA A 12 -11.39 20.95 29.49
CA ALA A 12 -11.80 20.69 28.12
C ALA A 12 -10.60 20.46 27.19
N GLU A 13 -9.53 21.24 27.35
CA GLU A 13 -8.27 21.06 26.60
C GLU A 13 -7.59 19.73 26.92
N VAL A 14 -7.55 19.33 28.20
CA VAL A 14 -6.96 18.05 28.63
C VAL A 14 -7.74 16.86 28.07
N VAL A 15 -9.07 16.93 28.07
CA VAL A 15 -9.91 15.87 27.50
C VAL A 15 -9.74 15.77 25.98
N SER A 16 -9.72 16.90 25.27
CA SER A 16 -9.46 16.92 23.82
C SER A 16 -8.09 16.35 23.47
N THR A 17 -7.05 16.75 24.20
CA THR A 17 -5.68 16.27 23.98
C THR A 17 -5.56 14.77 24.23
N SER A 18 -6.17 14.27 25.31
CA SER A 18 -6.17 12.84 25.63
C SER A 18 -6.87 12.02 24.56
N PHE A 19 -7.99 12.51 24.04
CA PHE A 19 -8.72 11.88 22.94
C PHE A 19 -7.89 11.84 21.65
N ASP A 20 -7.25 12.95 21.27
CA ASP A 20 -6.39 13.02 20.09
C ASP A 20 -5.21 12.03 20.17
N LEU A 21 -4.56 11.90 21.33
CA LEU A 21 -3.48 10.94 21.56
C LEU A 21 -3.96 9.48 21.41
N LEU A 22 -5.15 9.16 21.93
CA LEU A 22 -5.75 7.83 21.79
C LEU A 22 -6.08 7.52 20.33
N LEU A 23 -6.61 8.49 19.58
CA LEU A 23 -6.88 8.32 18.15
C LEU A 23 -5.61 8.11 17.34
N ILE A 24 -4.55 8.85 17.65
CA ILE A 24 -3.23 8.65 17.01
C ILE A 24 -2.71 7.25 17.32
N ALA A 25 -2.75 6.82 18.59
CA ALA A 25 -2.30 5.48 18.98
C ALA A 25 -3.10 4.37 18.29
N LEU A 26 -4.43 4.52 18.21
CA LEU A 26 -5.31 3.60 17.48
C LEU A 26 -4.97 3.57 15.98
N GLY A 27 -4.80 4.73 15.36
CA GLY A 27 -4.42 4.84 13.96
C GLY A 27 -3.08 4.17 13.68
N ILE A 28 -2.09 4.37 14.55
CA ILE A 28 -0.78 3.70 14.46
C ILE A 28 -0.93 2.19 14.60
N ALA A 29 -1.77 1.70 15.51
CA ALA A 29 -2.02 0.27 15.66
C ALA A 29 -2.61 -0.34 14.39
N ILE A 30 -3.60 0.32 13.77
CA ILE A 30 -4.19 -0.10 12.49
C ILE A 30 -3.14 -0.05 11.37
N LEU A 31 -2.33 1.00 11.30
CA LEU A 31 -1.21 1.12 10.36
C LEU A 31 -0.26 -0.07 10.50
N VAL A 32 0.14 -0.44 11.72
CA VAL A 32 1.04 -1.59 11.96
C VAL A 32 0.40 -2.89 11.46
N VAL A 33 -0.91 -3.08 11.67
CA VAL A 33 -1.66 -4.23 11.13
C VAL A 33 -1.64 -4.22 9.60
N VAL A 34 -1.89 -3.07 8.97
CA VAL A 34 -1.82 -2.89 7.51
C VAL A 34 -0.43 -3.25 6.99
N VAL A 35 0.63 -2.73 7.60
CA VAL A 35 2.02 -3.02 7.20
C VAL A 35 2.37 -4.49 7.41
N ALA A 36 1.86 -5.14 8.47
CA ALA A 36 2.07 -6.57 8.70
C ALA A 36 1.39 -7.44 7.64
N ILE A 37 0.14 -7.10 7.27
CA ILE A 37 -0.60 -7.73 6.18
C ILE A 37 0.14 -7.53 4.85
N HIS A 38 0.62 -6.31 4.60
CA HIS A 38 1.42 -5.98 3.43
C HIS A 38 2.68 -6.85 3.33
N GLY A 39 3.46 -6.90 4.42
CA GLY A 39 4.68 -7.69 4.50
C GLY A 39 4.41 -9.18 4.29
N ALA A 40 3.33 -9.72 4.85
CA ALA A 40 2.91 -11.11 4.61
C ALA A 40 2.51 -11.34 3.14
N GLY A 41 1.78 -10.41 2.54
CA GLY A 41 1.38 -10.39 1.13
C GLY A 41 2.58 -10.39 0.20
N ILE A 42 3.48 -9.41 0.34
CA ILE A 42 4.75 -9.34 -0.38
C ILE A 42 5.54 -10.65 -0.21
N ARG A 43 5.73 -11.12 1.02
CA ARG A 43 6.52 -12.32 1.26
C ARG A 43 5.92 -13.56 0.57
N ARG A 44 4.59 -13.64 0.47
CA ARG A 44 3.91 -14.71 -0.29
C ARG A 44 4.10 -14.54 -1.80
N ILE A 45 3.94 -13.33 -2.31
CA ILE A 45 4.10 -13.01 -3.74
C ILE A 45 5.54 -13.26 -4.17
N SER A 46 6.54 -12.74 -3.45
CA SER A 46 7.97 -12.94 -3.74
C SER A 46 8.36 -14.42 -3.69
N ARG A 47 7.88 -15.20 -2.71
CA ARG A 47 8.12 -16.66 -2.66
C ARG A 47 7.50 -17.38 -3.86
N SER A 48 6.26 -17.02 -4.20
CA SER A 48 5.55 -17.61 -5.34
C SER A 48 6.19 -17.22 -6.67
N PHE A 49 6.73 -16.01 -6.77
CA PHE A 49 7.51 -15.55 -7.91
C PHE A 49 8.82 -16.34 -8.00
N ALA A 50 9.65 -16.36 -6.95
CA ALA A 50 10.93 -17.06 -6.95
C ALA A 50 10.79 -18.56 -7.29
N GLY A 51 9.79 -19.24 -6.72
CA GLY A 51 9.53 -20.65 -7.01
C GLY A 51 9.08 -20.92 -8.46
N ARG A 52 8.40 -19.97 -9.11
CA ARG A 52 8.07 -20.06 -10.54
C ARG A 52 9.26 -19.65 -11.41
N TRP A 53 10.00 -18.63 -10.99
CA TRP A 53 11.13 -18.04 -11.70
C TRP A 53 12.32 -18.98 -11.84
N VAL A 54 12.59 -19.83 -10.85
CA VAL A 54 13.70 -20.82 -10.93
C VAL A 54 13.56 -21.80 -12.10
N HIS A 55 12.34 -22.00 -12.60
CA HIS A 55 12.06 -22.86 -13.75
C HIS A 55 12.10 -22.09 -15.08
N VAL A 56 12.31 -20.77 -15.07
CA VAL A 56 12.40 -19.93 -16.26
C VAL A 56 13.81 -20.02 -16.83
N THR A 57 13.90 -20.45 -18.08
CA THR A 57 15.13 -20.57 -18.86
C THR A 57 15.04 -19.73 -20.14
N THR A 58 16.14 -19.65 -20.90
CA THR A 58 16.18 -18.97 -22.21
C THR A 58 15.33 -19.64 -23.30
N ASP A 59 14.80 -20.84 -23.03
CA ASP A 59 13.87 -21.55 -23.93
C ASP A 59 12.40 -21.34 -23.50
N THR A 60 12.16 -20.66 -22.38
CA THR A 60 10.79 -20.39 -21.90
C THR A 60 10.13 -19.37 -22.84
N PRO A 61 8.90 -19.63 -23.33
CA PRO A 61 8.24 -18.72 -24.26
C PRO A 61 7.92 -17.39 -23.57
N ARG A 62 8.17 -16.28 -24.29
CA ARG A 62 8.05 -14.90 -23.77
C ARG A 62 6.70 -14.61 -23.12
N TRP A 63 5.60 -15.07 -23.72
CA TRP A 63 4.26 -14.85 -23.18
C TRP A 63 4.07 -15.42 -21.76
N ARG A 64 4.75 -16.53 -21.39
CA ARG A 64 4.68 -17.09 -20.03
C ARG A 64 5.39 -16.20 -19.02
N VAL A 65 6.50 -15.61 -19.44
CA VAL A 65 7.32 -14.69 -18.64
C VAL A 65 6.54 -13.39 -18.41
N GLU A 66 5.91 -12.85 -19.45
CA GLU A 66 5.02 -11.68 -19.35
C GLU A 66 3.77 -11.94 -18.48
N LEU A 67 3.12 -13.11 -18.63
CA LEU A 67 2.00 -13.48 -17.75
C LEU A 67 2.42 -13.62 -16.29
N LEU A 68 3.62 -14.15 -16.02
CA LEU A 68 4.16 -14.21 -14.67
C LEU A 68 4.33 -12.80 -14.09
N PHE A 69 4.88 -11.86 -14.87
CA PHE A 69 5.01 -10.46 -14.47
C PHE A 69 3.66 -9.80 -14.18
N ALA A 70 2.71 -9.93 -15.12
CA ALA A 70 1.36 -9.41 -14.97
C ALA A 70 0.67 -10.00 -13.71
N SER A 71 0.89 -11.29 -13.43
CA SER A 71 0.34 -11.92 -12.22
C SER A 71 0.90 -11.30 -10.93
N VAL A 72 2.20 -10.95 -10.90
CA VAL A 72 2.81 -10.29 -9.74
C VAL A 72 2.22 -8.90 -9.54
N ILE A 73 2.09 -8.10 -10.60
CA ILE A 73 1.48 -6.77 -10.53
C ILE A 73 0.04 -6.85 -10.03
N ALA A 74 -0.77 -7.75 -10.61
CA ALA A 74 -2.16 -7.93 -10.20
C ALA A 74 -2.28 -8.29 -8.72
N GLN A 75 -1.42 -9.18 -8.22
CA GLN A 75 -1.40 -9.55 -6.80
C GLN A 75 -1.01 -8.38 -5.89
N LEU A 76 -0.03 -7.56 -6.29
CA LEU A 76 0.38 -6.36 -5.54
C LEU A 76 -0.76 -5.33 -5.48
N VAL A 77 -1.45 -5.10 -6.60
CA VAL A 77 -2.62 -4.21 -6.64
C VAL A 77 -3.72 -4.72 -5.70
N ILE A 78 -4.02 -6.02 -5.71
CA ILE A 78 -5.02 -6.61 -4.81
C ILE A 78 -4.65 -6.38 -3.34
N VAL A 79 -3.37 -6.54 -2.97
CA VAL A 79 -2.89 -6.29 -1.61
C VAL A 79 -3.16 -4.83 -1.21
N HIS A 80 -2.82 -3.86 -2.06
CA HIS A 80 -3.11 -2.45 -1.80
C HIS A 80 -4.60 -2.13 -1.68
N LEU A 81 -5.45 -2.73 -2.52
CA LEU A 81 -6.90 -2.54 -2.44
C LEU A 81 -7.48 -3.09 -1.13
N VAL A 82 -7.00 -4.25 -0.68
CA VAL A 82 -7.39 -4.83 0.61
C VAL A 82 -6.98 -3.92 1.77
N GLU A 83 -5.80 -3.32 1.71
CA GLU A 83 -5.30 -2.41 2.76
C GLU A 83 -6.10 -1.10 2.82
N ALA A 84 -6.46 -0.53 1.68
CA ALA A 84 -7.40 0.59 1.63
C ALA A 84 -8.77 0.20 2.20
N MET A 85 -9.24 -1.02 1.94
CA MET A 85 -10.50 -1.54 2.49
C MET A 85 -10.45 -1.72 4.01
N ILE A 86 -9.32 -2.17 4.56
CA ILE A 86 -9.11 -2.27 6.02
C ILE A 86 -9.31 -0.92 6.69
N TRP A 87 -8.92 0.17 6.04
CA TRP A 87 -9.18 1.53 6.51
C TRP A 87 -10.63 1.98 6.29
N ALA A 88 -11.27 1.59 5.18
CA ALA A 88 -12.64 1.98 4.88
C ALA A 88 -13.68 1.41 5.88
N LEU A 89 -13.50 0.16 6.31
CA LEU A 89 -14.43 -0.54 7.20
C LEU A 89 -14.71 0.18 8.54
N PRO A 90 -13.70 0.58 9.34
CA PRO A 90 -13.95 1.31 10.59
C PRO A 90 -14.56 2.69 10.35
N LEU A 91 -14.25 3.36 9.24
CA LEU A 91 -14.85 4.66 8.90
C LEU A 91 -16.35 4.53 8.64
N TYR A 92 -16.76 3.46 7.98
CA TYR A 92 -18.16 3.14 7.72
C TYR A 92 -18.89 2.66 8.98
N TRP A 93 -18.34 1.67 9.71
CA TRP A 93 -19.02 1.08 10.88
C TRP A 93 -19.13 2.02 12.07
N LEU A 94 -18.18 2.93 12.26
CA LEU A 94 -18.27 3.99 13.27
C LEU A 94 -19.15 5.17 12.80
N ASN A 95 -19.76 5.06 11.62
CA ASN A 95 -20.60 6.09 11.00
C ASN A 95 -19.89 7.45 10.88
N LEU A 96 -18.56 7.43 10.69
CA LEU A 96 -17.77 8.64 10.42
C LEU A 96 -18.01 9.13 9.00
N ILE A 97 -18.25 8.19 8.09
CA ILE A 97 -18.71 8.42 6.72
C ILE A 97 -19.91 7.49 6.50
N PRO A 98 -21.15 8.01 6.41
CA PRO A 98 -22.37 7.18 6.41
C PRO A 98 -22.54 6.26 5.20
N ASP A 99 -21.96 6.62 4.06
CA ASP A 99 -22.05 5.85 2.82
C ASP A 99 -20.79 4.99 2.63
N PHE A 100 -20.97 3.70 2.37
CA PHE A 100 -19.85 2.78 2.19
C PHE A 100 -19.00 3.16 0.97
N SER A 101 -19.63 3.60 -0.12
CA SER A 101 -18.91 4.05 -1.32
C SER A 101 -18.04 5.27 -0.98
N ALA A 102 -18.57 6.27 -0.29
CA ALA A 102 -17.83 7.43 0.17
C ALA A 102 -16.71 7.08 1.18
N ALA A 103 -16.93 6.11 2.06
CA ALA A 103 -15.92 5.65 3.03
C ALA A 103 -14.75 4.96 2.32
N THR A 104 -15.05 4.08 1.35
CA THR A 104 -14.02 3.44 0.52
C THR A 104 -13.28 4.44 -0.35
N PHE A 105 -13.98 5.42 -0.92
CA PHE A 105 -13.40 6.51 -1.69
C PHE A 105 -12.42 7.34 -0.83
N PHE A 106 -12.86 7.80 0.34
CA PHE A 106 -12.01 8.55 1.27
C PHE A 106 -10.76 7.76 1.69
N ALA A 107 -10.94 6.48 2.07
CA ALA A 107 -9.84 5.64 2.47
C ALA A 107 -8.83 5.44 1.32
N ALA A 108 -9.32 5.21 0.10
CA ALA A 108 -8.49 5.04 -1.08
C ALA A 108 -7.74 6.32 -1.48
N GLU A 109 -8.39 7.48 -1.48
CA GLU A 109 -7.72 8.74 -1.82
C GLU A 109 -6.67 9.13 -0.77
N ALA A 110 -6.95 8.90 0.52
CA ALA A 110 -6.02 9.20 1.59
C ALA A 110 -4.82 8.24 1.51
N TYR A 111 -5.08 6.94 1.34
CA TYR A 111 -4.07 5.88 1.27
C TYR A 111 -3.15 6.06 0.06
N THR A 112 -3.70 6.42 -1.10
CA THR A 112 -2.91 6.68 -2.31
C THR A 112 -2.32 8.09 -2.36
N THR A 113 -2.52 8.90 -1.32
CA THR A 113 -2.08 10.31 -1.21
C THR A 113 -2.66 11.25 -2.27
N LEU A 114 -3.75 10.84 -2.93
CA LEU A 114 -4.46 11.65 -3.92
C LEU A 114 -5.05 12.90 -3.27
N GLY A 115 -5.75 12.74 -2.14
CA GLY A 115 -6.28 13.83 -1.33
C GLY A 115 -7.18 14.81 -2.08
N GLU A 116 -8.13 14.32 -2.88
CA GLU A 116 -9.09 15.16 -3.61
C GLU A 116 -9.90 16.04 -2.65
N GLY A 117 -10.24 15.48 -1.47
CA GLY A 117 -10.85 16.23 -0.38
C GLY A 117 -12.34 16.52 -0.58
N ALA A 118 -12.97 15.80 -1.51
CA ALA A 118 -14.42 15.77 -1.75
C ALA A 118 -15.18 15.13 -0.57
N VAL A 119 -14.58 14.14 0.09
CA VAL A 119 -15.08 13.53 1.33
C VAL A 119 -14.13 13.87 2.47
N ARG A 120 -14.65 14.18 3.66
CA ARG A 120 -13.83 14.59 4.81
C ARG A 120 -14.32 13.94 6.10
N LEU A 121 -13.37 13.63 6.97
CA LEU A 121 -13.68 13.18 8.32
C LEU A 121 -14.16 14.35 9.19
N PRO A 122 -14.97 14.07 10.25
CA PRO A 122 -15.26 15.04 11.28
C PRO A 122 -13.98 15.61 11.90
N MET A 123 -14.03 16.85 12.39
CA MET A 123 -12.85 17.56 12.93
C MET A 123 -12.12 16.78 14.02
N SER A 124 -12.86 16.08 14.89
CA SER A 124 -12.31 15.24 15.96
C SER A 124 -11.58 13.98 15.46
N TRP A 125 -11.84 13.52 14.24
CA TRP A 125 -11.24 12.31 13.66
C TRP A 125 -10.22 12.61 12.56
N ARG A 126 -9.95 13.89 12.28
CA ARG A 126 -9.12 14.33 11.14
C ARG A 126 -7.71 13.74 11.13
N GLN A 127 -7.16 13.37 12.29
CA GLN A 127 -5.81 12.80 12.42
C GLN A 127 -5.68 11.44 11.73
N LEU A 128 -6.79 10.71 11.52
CA LEU A 128 -6.77 9.44 10.80
C LEU A 128 -6.36 9.63 9.33
N GLY A 129 -6.75 10.73 8.69
CA GLY A 129 -6.43 10.99 7.27
C GLY A 129 -4.91 10.92 6.98
N PRO A 130 -4.08 11.72 7.67
CA PRO A 130 -2.63 11.62 7.54
C PRO A 130 -2.05 10.24 7.88
N ILE A 131 -2.60 9.53 8.86
CA ILE A 131 -2.12 8.19 9.24
C ILE A 131 -2.42 7.16 8.15
N ILE A 132 -3.60 7.24 7.52
CA ILE A 132 -3.97 6.43 6.35
C ILE A 132 -2.98 6.70 5.20
N ALA A 133 -2.65 7.96 4.96
CA ALA A 133 -1.69 8.36 3.92
C ALA A 133 -0.26 7.83 4.19
N VAL A 134 0.22 7.92 5.44
CA VAL A 134 1.53 7.34 5.83
C VAL A 134 1.53 5.82 5.64
N SER A 135 0.40 5.15 5.96
CA SER A 135 0.26 3.71 5.74
C SER A 135 0.50 3.36 4.27
N GLY A 136 -0.17 4.07 3.35
CA GLY A 136 -0.01 3.83 1.92
C GLY A 136 1.37 4.19 1.39
N LEU A 137 1.96 5.32 1.80
CA LEU A 137 3.33 5.68 1.42
C LEU A 137 4.34 4.58 1.79
N PHE A 138 4.22 4.03 3.00
CA PHE A 138 5.12 2.98 3.48
C PHE A 138 4.98 1.69 2.65
N THR A 139 3.74 1.25 2.40
CA THR A 139 3.48 0.04 1.63
C THR A 139 3.81 0.19 0.14
N PHE A 140 3.53 1.35 -0.48
CA PHE A 140 3.95 1.64 -1.86
C PHE A 140 5.47 1.71 -1.99
N GLY A 141 6.17 2.30 -1.02
CA GLY A 141 7.63 2.30 -0.97
C GLY A 141 8.21 0.89 -0.93
N TRP A 142 7.64 0.02 -0.08
CA TRP A 142 8.04 -1.39 -0.02
C TRP A 142 7.72 -2.12 -1.34
N THR A 143 6.51 -1.98 -1.87
CA THR A 143 6.12 -2.59 -3.15
C THR A 143 7.04 -2.19 -4.31
N SER A 144 7.46 -0.92 -4.36
CA SER A 144 8.40 -0.43 -5.37
C SER A 144 9.73 -1.18 -5.31
N SER A 145 10.26 -1.46 -4.12
CA SER A 145 11.50 -2.25 -3.97
C SER A 145 11.38 -3.67 -4.52
N VAL A 146 10.20 -4.28 -4.36
CA VAL A 146 9.91 -5.64 -4.88
C VAL A 146 9.80 -5.62 -6.40
N LEU A 147 9.15 -4.60 -6.98
CA LEU A 147 9.06 -4.44 -8.42
C LEU A 147 10.44 -4.26 -9.06
N VAL A 148 11.34 -3.48 -8.42
CA VAL A 148 12.73 -3.35 -8.87
C VAL A 148 13.45 -4.70 -8.85
N TYR A 149 13.29 -5.48 -7.78
CA TYR A 149 13.86 -6.83 -7.71
C TYR A 149 13.35 -7.73 -8.85
N VAL A 150 12.03 -7.76 -9.08
CA VAL A 150 11.41 -8.55 -10.16
C VAL A 150 11.94 -8.08 -11.52
N MET A 151 11.96 -6.78 -11.79
CA MET A 151 12.44 -6.23 -13.06
C MET A 151 13.91 -6.56 -13.31
N THR A 152 14.73 -6.57 -12.26
CA THR A 152 16.14 -6.97 -12.35
C THR A 152 16.27 -8.41 -12.84
N GLN A 153 15.44 -9.33 -12.35
CA GLN A 153 15.45 -10.72 -12.81
C GLN A 153 15.10 -10.83 -14.30
N PHE A 154 14.08 -10.10 -14.76
CA PHE A 154 13.71 -10.07 -16.18
C PHE A 154 14.85 -9.51 -17.05
N GLY A 155 15.48 -8.41 -16.62
CA GLY A 155 16.63 -7.85 -17.33
C GLY A 155 17.78 -8.85 -17.49
N THR A 156 18.07 -9.63 -16.45
CA THR A 156 19.11 -10.68 -16.55
C THR A 156 18.75 -11.84 -17.48
N LEU A 157 17.45 -12.11 -17.68
CA LEU A 157 17.00 -13.10 -18.66
C LEU A 157 17.15 -12.57 -20.08
N ASP A 158 16.82 -11.29 -20.29
CA ASP A 158 16.94 -10.64 -21.60
C ASP A 158 18.41 -10.51 -22.05
N THR A 159 19.33 -10.22 -21.13
CA THR A 159 20.77 -10.23 -21.45
C THR A 159 21.24 -11.61 -21.88
N ARG A 160 20.80 -12.68 -21.19
CA ARG A 160 21.12 -14.07 -21.57
C ARG A 160 20.54 -14.46 -22.93
N HIS A 161 19.33 -13.99 -23.26
CA HIS A 161 18.77 -14.17 -24.60
C HIS A 161 19.64 -13.51 -25.68
N ALA A 162 20.11 -12.28 -25.42
CA ALA A 162 20.96 -11.55 -26.36
C ALA A 162 22.33 -12.24 -26.55
N GLU A 163 22.96 -12.69 -25.45
CA GLU A 163 24.23 -13.43 -25.48
C GLU A 163 24.11 -14.75 -26.26
N ARG A 164 23.06 -15.53 -25.99
CA ARG A 164 22.81 -16.79 -26.73
C ARG A 164 22.59 -16.55 -28.22
N LYS A 165 21.83 -15.51 -28.58
CA LYS A 165 21.60 -15.15 -29.98
C LYS A 165 22.92 -14.77 -30.68
N LYS A 166 23.75 -13.96 -30.03
CA LYS A 166 25.07 -13.56 -30.56
C LYS A 166 26.02 -14.75 -30.73
N ALA A 167 26.04 -15.69 -29.77
CA ALA A 167 26.84 -16.91 -29.89
C ALA A 167 26.40 -17.77 -31.08
N ALA A 168 25.09 -17.98 -31.25
CA ALA A 168 24.54 -18.73 -32.38
C ALA A 168 24.84 -18.06 -33.75
N GLU A 169 24.85 -16.73 -33.83
CA GLU A 169 25.25 -15.98 -35.03
C GLU A 169 26.75 -16.12 -35.32
N THR A 170 27.59 -16.21 -34.28
CA THR A 170 29.04 -16.37 -34.42
C THR A 170 29.41 -17.78 -34.89
N ASP A 171 28.76 -18.81 -34.35
CA ASP A 171 29.01 -20.21 -34.75
C ASP A 171 28.52 -20.54 -36.17
N ALA A 172 27.60 -19.74 -36.71
CA ALA A 172 27.03 -19.89 -38.05
C ALA A 172 27.82 -19.16 -39.15
N ALA A 173 28.79 -18.31 -38.78
CA ALA A 173 29.61 -17.49 -39.68
C ALA A 173 30.97 -18.15 -39.97
#